data_AF-A0A402AV85-F1
#
_entry.id   AF-A0A402AV85-F1
#
_cell.length_a   1.000
_cell.length_b   1.000
_cell.length_c   1.000
_cell.angle_alpha   90.00
_cell.angle_beta   90.00
_cell.angle_gamma   90.00
#
_symmetry.space_group_name_H-M   'P 1'
#
loop_
_entity.id
_entity.type
_entity.pdbx_description
1 polymer ?
#
loop_
_entity_poly.entity_id
_entity_poly.type
_entity_poly.pdbx_seq_one_letter_code
_entity_poly.pdbx_strand_id
1 'polypeptide(L)'
;MGIYNEEWGLDWRSGLDVEKQQAVIRAYDLLASHDHSRPIIDDSGWNHVKTDVLDWHYYDNDNQRWRDVTAALAGDNTTWFGHQLGVDHWYETQLCVTGHEHQEIPLLNGEYGVGGSSDEERGWYFRWQTQELRRHDAISGYIYTELYDVEYELGGLYNAWRQLKSLGYDPAQVINADTVIIFDLVPYSFGLDYIVEQAELTIPYQISHQGSQSIHGQLRYWWEDDSSGAHQQALDIDPYTITALQTLHFKLPSAQARGRLHVQLLDQHGHCCAYAFLDMASAREAS
;
A
#
# COMPACT_ATOMS: atom_id res chain seq x y z
N MET A 1 -10.82 -16.46 -8.07
CA MET A 1 -11.99 -15.98 -8.82
C MET A 1 -12.90 -15.30 -7.82
N GLY A 2 -13.29 -14.06 -8.07
CA GLY A 2 -14.31 -13.37 -7.27
C GLY A 2 -15.71 -13.78 -7.72
N ILE A 3 -16.59 -14.10 -6.78
CA ILE A 3 -17.99 -14.43 -7.07
C ILE A 3 -18.83 -13.15 -7.07
N TYR A 4 -18.66 -12.34 -6.03
CA TYR A 4 -19.33 -11.06 -5.83
C TYR A 4 -18.34 -9.95 -5.45
N ASN A 5 -18.84 -8.72 -5.45
CA ASN A 5 -18.12 -7.50 -5.09
C ASN A 5 -19.06 -6.64 -4.26
N GLU A 6 -18.59 -6.17 -3.10
CA GLU A 6 -19.23 -5.21 -2.20
C GLU A 6 -20.75 -5.38 -2.03
N GLU A 7 -21.18 -5.96 -0.90
CA GLU A 7 -22.61 -6.17 -0.58
C GLU A 7 -23.36 -7.03 -1.60
N TRP A 8 -22.62 -7.84 -2.36
CA TRP A 8 -23.15 -8.64 -3.46
C TRP A 8 -23.89 -7.84 -4.54
N GLY A 9 -23.69 -6.51 -4.59
CA GLY A 9 -24.43 -5.60 -5.45
C GLY A 9 -25.92 -5.44 -5.10
N LEU A 10 -26.29 -5.65 -3.82
CA LEU A 10 -27.68 -5.70 -3.36
C LEU A 10 -28.10 -4.47 -2.54
N ASP A 11 -28.26 -4.62 -1.22
CA ASP A 11 -29.06 -3.72 -0.37
C ASP A 11 -28.38 -3.28 0.93
N TRP A 12 -27.05 -3.40 1.03
CA TRP A 12 -26.25 -2.99 2.20
C TRP A 12 -26.64 -3.71 3.50
N ARG A 13 -27.04 -4.97 3.39
CA ARG A 13 -27.50 -5.82 4.50
C ARG A 13 -26.87 -7.21 4.48
N SER A 14 -25.77 -7.38 3.74
CA SER A 14 -25.12 -8.68 3.57
C SER A 14 -24.76 -9.35 4.90
N GLY A 15 -24.24 -8.58 5.86
CA GLY A 15 -23.94 -9.07 7.21
C GLY A 15 -25.15 -9.50 8.06
N LEU A 16 -26.38 -9.14 7.68
CA LEU A 16 -27.59 -9.37 8.48
C LEU A 16 -28.55 -10.41 7.88
N ASP A 17 -28.38 -10.77 6.61
CA ASP A 17 -29.32 -11.60 5.86
C ASP A 17 -28.79 -13.03 5.69
N VAL A 18 -29.24 -13.91 6.58
CA VAL A 18 -28.84 -15.32 6.61
C VAL A 18 -29.15 -16.05 5.30
N GLU A 19 -30.26 -15.72 4.61
CA GLU A 19 -30.61 -16.41 3.37
C GLU A 19 -29.62 -16.08 2.26
N LYS A 20 -29.20 -14.81 2.16
CA LYS A 20 -28.19 -14.37 1.22
C LYS A 20 -26.81 -14.94 1.56
N GLN A 21 -26.41 -14.96 2.83
CA GLN A 21 -25.17 -15.61 3.28
C GLN A 21 -25.12 -17.08 2.86
N GLN A 22 -26.24 -17.81 3.02
CA GLN A 22 -26.35 -19.19 2.55
C GLN A 22 -26.31 -19.32 1.02
N ALA A 23 -26.79 -18.32 0.28
CA ALA A 23 -26.67 -18.30 -1.18
C ALA A 23 -25.21 -18.16 -1.63
N VAL A 24 -24.45 -17.28 -0.97
CA VAL A 24 -23.00 -17.08 -1.22
C VAL A 24 -22.22 -18.35 -0.91
N ILE A 25 -22.47 -18.99 0.24
CA ILE A 25 -21.85 -20.29 0.59
C ILE A 25 -22.12 -21.33 -0.50
N ARG A 26 -23.36 -21.45 -0.98
CA ARG A 26 -23.71 -22.38 -2.08
C ARG A 26 -23.00 -22.04 -3.38
N ALA A 27 -22.84 -20.75 -3.69
CA ALA A 27 -22.13 -20.31 -4.89
C ALA A 27 -20.64 -20.67 -4.80
N TYR A 28 -20.01 -20.45 -3.64
CA TYR A 28 -18.64 -20.89 -3.37
C TYR A 28 -18.50 -22.42 -3.57
N ASP A 29 -19.35 -23.21 -2.92
CA ASP A 29 -19.27 -24.69 -2.99
C ASP A 29 -19.48 -25.20 -4.43
N LEU A 30 -20.39 -24.57 -5.17
CA LEU A 30 -20.60 -24.91 -6.58
C LEU A 30 -19.36 -24.61 -7.41
N LEU A 31 -18.74 -23.43 -7.25
CA LEU A 31 -17.53 -23.06 -7.97
C LEU A 31 -16.38 -23.99 -7.61
N ALA A 32 -16.11 -24.20 -6.32
CA ALA A 32 -15.05 -25.08 -5.85
C ALA A 32 -15.21 -26.53 -6.35
N SER A 33 -16.45 -27.02 -6.45
CA SER A 33 -16.71 -28.37 -6.98
C SER A 33 -16.40 -28.53 -8.48
N HIS A 34 -16.36 -27.43 -9.24
CA HIS A 34 -16.01 -27.43 -10.67
C HIS A 34 -14.56 -27.04 -10.92
N ASP A 35 -14.05 -26.05 -10.21
CA ASP A 35 -12.68 -25.56 -10.32
C ASP A 35 -12.21 -24.93 -9.00
N HIS A 36 -11.31 -25.63 -8.32
CA HIS A 36 -10.56 -25.11 -7.17
C HIS A 36 -9.05 -25.08 -7.43
N SER A 37 -8.64 -24.98 -8.71
CA SER A 37 -7.22 -24.83 -9.07
C SER A 37 -6.65 -23.45 -8.76
N ARG A 38 -7.49 -22.52 -8.30
CA ARG A 38 -7.19 -21.13 -7.99
C ARG A 38 -8.05 -20.67 -6.80
N PRO A 39 -7.54 -19.77 -5.94
CA PRO A 39 -8.29 -19.28 -4.78
C PRO A 39 -9.61 -18.61 -5.18
N ILE A 40 -10.62 -18.76 -4.34
CA ILE A 40 -11.96 -18.20 -4.51
C ILE A 40 -12.16 -17.09 -3.47
N ILE A 41 -12.63 -15.93 -3.93
CA ILE A 41 -13.12 -14.83 -3.10
C ILE A 41 -14.64 -14.83 -3.24
N ASP A 42 -15.35 -14.91 -2.13
CA ASP A 42 -16.82 -14.95 -2.15
C ASP A 42 -17.43 -13.57 -2.42
N ASP A 43 -17.07 -12.56 -1.62
CA ASP A 43 -17.47 -11.17 -1.78
C ASP A 43 -16.26 -10.25 -1.59
N SER A 44 -15.78 -9.67 -2.69
CA SER A 44 -14.63 -8.75 -2.65
C SER A 44 -14.96 -7.54 -1.78
N GLY A 45 -14.13 -7.25 -0.78
CA GLY A 45 -14.11 -5.98 -0.06
C GLY A 45 -14.55 -5.98 1.40
N TRP A 46 -15.53 -6.80 1.79
CA TRP A 46 -15.95 -6.97 3.20
C TRP A 46 -17.08 -8.02 3.30
N ASN A 47 -17.53 -8.31 4.52
CA ASN A 47 -18.64 -9.24 4.78
C ASN A 47 -18.46 -10.65 4.15
N HIS A 48 -17.24 -11.15 4.15
CA HIS A 48 -16.93 -12.53 3.79
C HIS A 48 -17.69 -13.53 4.67
N VAL A 49 -18.08 -14.65 4.09
CA VAL A 49 -18.82 -15.74 4.74
C VAL A 49 -18.07 -17.08 4.59
N LYS A 50 -17.55 -17.36 3.39
CA LYS A 50 -16.76 -18.55 3.07
C LYS A 50 -15.84 -18.25 1.89
N THR A 51 -14.56 -18.04 2.18
CA THR A 51 -13.56 -17.60 1.19
C THR A 51 -12.21 -18.29 1.41
N ASP A 52 -11.38 -18.34 0.36
CA ASP A 52 -9.98 -18.77 0.47
C ASP A 52 -9.03 -17.60 0.78
N VAL A 53 -9.49 -16.37 0.59
CA VAL A 53 -8.72 -15.13 0.74
C VAL A 53 -9.63 -14.06 1.32
N LEU A 54 -9.18 -13.39 2.37
CA LEU A 54 -9.82 -12.17 2.86
C LEU A 54 -9.32 -11.00 2.03
N ASP A 55 -10.20 -10.07 1.71
CA ASP A 55 -9.79 -8.78 1.20
C ASP A 55 -10.62 -7.63 1.75
N TRP A 56 -10.09 -6.42 1.61
CA TRP A 56 -10.86 -5.22 1.90
C TRP A 56 -10.68 -4.12 0.87
N HIS A 57 -11.76 -3.37 0.67
CA HIS A 57 -11.78 -2.18 -0.16
C HIS A 57 -11.69 -0.95 0.74
N TYR A 58 -10.79 -0.03 0.41
CA TYR A 58 -10.60 1.18 1.20
C TYR A 58 -10.12 2.35 0.38
N TYR A 59 -10.78 3.50 0.57
CA TYR A 59 -10.50 4.74 -0.12
C TYR A 59 -10.37 5.87 0.88
N ASP A 60 -9.17 6.41 1.00
CA ASP A 60 -8.90 7.48 1.95
C ASP A 60 -7.67 8.29 1.59
N ASN A 61 -7.85 9.61 1.53
CA ASN A 61 -6.77 10.55 1.25
C ASN A 61 -6.11 11.08 2.54
N ASP A 62 -6.62 10.71 3.72
CA ASP A 62 -5.92 10.94 4.98
C ASP A 62 -4.90 9.82 5.23
N ASN A 63 -3.61 10.13 5.03
CA ASN A 63 -2.54 9.14 5.18
C ASN A 63 -2.40 8.60 6.62
N GLN A 64 -2.79 9.36 7.64
CA GLN A 64 -2.76 8.88 9.03
C GLN A 64 -3.87 7.85 9.23
N ARG A 65 -5.11 8.17 8.82
CA ARG A 65 -6.24 7.24 8.93
C ARG A 65 -6.03 5.98 8.06
N TRP A 66 -5.48 6.13 6.85
CA TRP A 66 -5.05 5.02 6.00
C TRP A 66 -4.07 4.08 6.74
N ARG A 67 -3.01 4.65 7.33
CA ARG A 67 -2.02 3.90 8.10
C ARG A 67 -2.63 3.17 9.29
N ASP A 68 -3.49 3.86 10.05
CA ASP A 68 -4.11 3.31 11.25
C ASP A 68 -5.07 2.15 10.93
N VAL A 69 -5.90 2.29 9.90
CA VAL A 69 -6.82 1.23 9.45
C VAL A 69 -6.04 0.03 8.90
N THR A 70 -5.01 0.28 8.08
CA THR A 70 -4.17 -0.78 7.51
C THR A 70 -3.49 -1.58 8.63
N ALA A 71 -2.90 -0.89 9.62
CA ALA A 71 -2.24 -1.54 10.74
C ALA A 71 -3.22 -2.31 11.64
N ALA A 72 -4.43 -1.79 11.85
CA ALA A 72 -5.45 -2.46 12.64
C ALA A 72 -5.93 -3.75 11.97
N LEU A 73 -6.24 -3.71 10.67
CA LEU A 73 -6.64 -4.89 9.90
C LEU A 73 -5.53 -5.94 9.80
N ALA A 74 -4.27 -5.51 9.66
CA ALA A 74 -3.12 -6.41 9.67
C ALA A 74 -2.89 -7.09 11.03
N GLY A 75 -3.26 -6.43 12.13
CA GLY A 75 -3.10 -6.96 13.48
C GLY A 75 -4.28 -7.79 13.98
N ASP A 76 -5.49 -7.50 13.51
CA ASP A 76 -6.73 -8.16 13.93
C ASP A 76 -7.75 -8.14 12.79
N ASN A 77 -8.03 -9.31 12.21
CA ASN A 77 -8.99 -9.45 11.11
C ASN A 77 -10.46 -9.36 11.54
N THR A 78 -10.72 -9.20 12.85
CA THR A 78 -12.04 -8.84 13.39
C THR A 78 -12.19 -7.33 13.61
N THR A 79 -11.17 -6.55 13.24
CA THR A 79 -11.24 -5.08 13.30
C THR A 79 -12.43 -4.55 12.51
N TRP A 80 -13.18 -3.66 13.16
CA TRP A 80 -14.16 -2.83 12.47
C TRP A 80 -13.45 -1.69 11.76
N PHE A 81 -13.84 -1.45 10.51
CA PHE A 81 -13.37 -0.33 9.73
C PHE A 81 -14.56 0.33 9.02
N GLY A 82 -14.43 1.61 8.72
CA GLY A 82 -15.48 2.34 8.03
C GLY A 82 -14.94 3.21 6.92
N HIS A 83 -15.72 3.33 5.86
CA HIS A 83 -15.39 4.10 4.68
C HIS A 83 -16.56 5.02 4.29
N GLN A 84 -16.21 6.10 3.61
CA GLN A 84 -17.16 7.10 3.16
C GLN A 84 -17.68 6.71 1.77
N LEU A 85 -18.95 6.29 1.69
CA LEU A 85 -19.62 5.93 0.43
C LEU A 85 -20.29 7.12 -0.26
N GLY A 86 -20.34 8.27 0.41
CA GLY A 86 -20.90 9.50 -0.11
C GLY A 86 -20.75 10.64 0.89
N VAL A 87 -21.18 11.85 0.50
CA VAL A 87 -20.99 13.07 1.32
C VAL A 87 -21.50 12.88 2.75
N ASP A 88 -22.69 12.30 2.92
CA ASP A 88 -23.34 12.09 4.22
C ASP A 88 -23.53 10.59 4.54
N HIS A 89 -22.80 9.70 3.87
CA HIS A 89 -22.94 8.27 4.07
C HIS A 89 -21.62 7.64 4.53
N TRP A 90 -21.61 7.27 5.80
CA TRP A 90 -20.57 6.46 6.42
C TRP A 90 -21.08 5.03 6.56
N TYR A 91 -20.27 4.07 6.11
CA TYR A 91 -20.54 2.65 6.29
C TYR A 91 -19.45 2.05 7.17
N GLU A 92 -19.84 1.22 8.13
CA GLU A 92 -18.96 0.56 9.08
C GLU A 92 -19.17 -0.95 8.98
N THR A 93 -18.08 -1.68 8.84
CA THR A 93 -18.10 -3.11 8.49
C THR A 93 -16.88 -3.84 9.08
N GLN A 94 -16.82 -5.15 8.86
CA GLN A 94 -15.69 -6.02 9.18
C GLN A 94 -15.33 -6.84 7.94
N LEU A 95 -14.15 -7.48 7.96
CA LEU A 95 -13.75 -8.39 6.89
C LEU A 95 -14.77 -9.54 6.71
N CYS A 96 -15.23 -10.13 7.82
CA CYS A 96 -16.16 -11.25 7.80
C CYS A 96 -17.50 -10.86 8.43
N VAL A 97 -18.56 -11.54 7.99
CA VAL A 97 -19.81 -11.57 8.76
C VAL A 97 -19.56 -12.18 10.12
N THR A 98 -20.17 -11.63 11.18
CA THR A 98 -20.06 -12.17 12.53
C THR A 98 -20.41 -13.66 12.57
N GLY A 99 -19.53 -14.48 13.13
CA GLY A 99 -19.65 -15.94 13.20
C GLY A 99 -19.09 -16.69 11.99
N HIS A 100 -18.55 -15.97 11.00
CA HIS A 100 -17.88 -16.50 9.82
C HIS A 100 -16.41 -16.09 9.74
N GLU A 101 -15.78 -15.81 10.88
CA GLU A 101 -14.40 -15.37 10.94
C GLU A 101 -13.45 -16.48 10.44
N HIS A 102 -12.54 -16.11 9.54
CA HIS A 102 -11.48 -16.99 9.08
C HIS A 102 -10.17 -16.61 9.77
N GLN A 103 -9.43 -17.60 10.23
CA GLN A 103 -8.07 -17.39 10.73
C GLN A 103 -7.09 -18.06 9.77
N GLU A 104 -5.89 -17.51 9.64
CA GLU A 104 -4.78 -18.12 8.89
C GLU A 104 -4.99 -18.27 7.37
N ILE A 105 -5.85 -17.45 6.76
CA ILE A 105 -5.95 -17.32 5.29
C ILE A 105 -5.35 -16.00 4.81
N PRO A 106 -4.86 -15.91 3.56
CA PRO A 106 -4.24 -14.68 3.04
C PRO A 106 -5.19 -13.48 3.15
N LEU A 107 -4.62 -12.32 3.48
CA LEU A 107 -5.32 -11.03 3.56
C LEU A 107 -4.78 -10.08 2.49
N LEU A 108 -5.65 -9.47 1.70
CA LEU A 108 -5.30 -8.54 0.62
C LEU A 108 -6.03 -7.21 0.77
N ASN A 109 -5.44 -6.11 0.35
CA ASN A 109 -6.26 -4.95 0.01
C ASN A 109 -6.84 -5.16 -1.40
N GLY A 110 -8.12 -5.48 -1.48
CA GLY A 110 -8.81 -5.84 -2.71
C GLY A 110 -9.05 -4.65 -3.64
N GLU A 111 -9.06 -3.44 -3.08
CA GLU A 111 -9.28 -2.22 -3.85
C GLU A 111 -8.83 -0.98 -3.07
N TYR A 112 -7.98 -0.16 -3.69
CA TYR A 112 -7.60 1.17 -3.20
C TYR A 112 -7.15 2.09 -4.33
N GLY A 113 -7.18 3.39 -4.06
CA GLY A 113 -6.63 4.39 -4.97
C GLY A 113 -7.16 5.78 -4.68
N VAL A 114 -6.95 6.69 -5.64
CA VAL A 114 -7.43 8.06 -5.52
C VAL A 114 -8.00 8.56 -6.85
N GLY A 115 -9.26 9.04 -6.79
CA GLY A 115 -9.95 9.70 -7.88
C GLY A 115 -9.89 11.23 -7.75
N GLY A 116 -10.06 11.94 -8.87
CA GLY A 116 -10.19 13.41 -8.87
C GLY A 116 -8.92 14.22 -8.57
N SER A 117 -7.77 13.57 -8.39
CA SER A 117 -6.47 14.22 -8.17
C SER A 117 -5.71 14.46 -9.47
N SER A 118 -4.68 15.31 -9.41
CA SER A 118 -3.68 15.39 -10.48
C SER A 118 -2.90 14.06 -10.62
N ASP A 119 -2.20 13.87 -11.73
CA ASP A 119 -1.43 12.64 -12.00
C ASP A 119 -0.29 12.43 -11.00
N GLU A 120 0.41 13.50 -10.64
CA GLU A 120 1.52 13.46 -9.69
C GLU A 120 1.02 13.23 -8.27
N GLU A 121 -0.11 13.84 -7.90
CA GLU A 121 -0.76 13.62 -6.60
C GLU A 121 -1.28 12.18 -6.47
N ARG A 122 -1.82 11.62 -7.56
CA ARG A 122 -2.18 10.20 -7.63
C ARG A 122 -0.97 9.32 -7.39
N GLY A 123 0.14 9.61 -8.06
CA GLY A 123 1.39 8.91 -7.85
C GLY A 123 1.86 8.99 -6.39
N TRP A 124 1.74 10.17 -5.77
CA TRP A 124 2.10 10.37 -4.37
C TRP A 124 1.27 9.52 -3.40
N TYR A 125 -0.06 9.51 -3.54
CA TYR A 125 -0.93 8.62 -2.74
C TYR A 125 -0.63 7.15 -3.02
N PHE A 126 -0.51 6.76 -4.29
CA PHE A 126 -0.19 5.39 -4.66
C PHE A 126 1.12 4.92 -4.01
N ARG A 127 2.13 5.80 -3.91
CA ARG A 127 3.40 5.49 -3.25
C ARG A 127 3.22 5.23 -1.75
N TRP A 128 2.56 6.15 -1.06
CA TRP A 128 2.44 6.14 0.39
C TRP A 128 1.48 5.06 0.87
N GLN A 129 0.33 4.93 0.22
CA GLN A 129 -0.65 3.90 0.55
C GLN A 129 -0.09 2.48 0.33
N THR A 130 0.61 2.25 -0.79
CA THR A 130 1.24 0.94 -1.08
C THR A 130 2.37 0.61 -0.11
N GLN A 131 3.16 1.60 0.32
CA GLN A 131 4.20 1.38 1.34
C GLN A 131 3.61 0.92 2.68
N GLU A 132 2.46 1.47 3.08
CA GLU A 132 1.76 0.99 4.29
C GLU A 132 1.23 -0.43 4.10
N LEU A 133 0.72 -0.80 2.93
CA LEU A 133 0.35 -2.20 2.66
C LEU A 133 1.56 -3.14 2.74
N ARG A 134 2.70 -2.73 2.17
CA ARG A 134 3.96 -3.47 2.19
C ARG A 134 4.63 -3.53 3.58
N ARG A 135 4.17 -2.73 4.55
CA ARG A 135 4.73 -2.64 5.91
C ARG A 135 4.36 -3.83 6.78
N HIS A 136 3.30 -4.54 6.44
CA HIS A 136 2.76 -5.61 7.26
C HIS A 136 2.92 -6.96 6.56
N ASP A 137 3.53 -7.92 7.25
CA ASP A 137 3.71 -9.30 6.79
C ASP A 137 2.37 -10.05 6.67
N ALA A 138 1.37 -9.65 7.46
CA ALA A 138 0.01 -10.16 7.37
C ALA A 138 -0.68 -9.84 6.03
N ILE A 139 -0.27 -8.77 5.33
CA ILE A 139 -0.86 -8.36 4.06
C ILE A 139 -0.12 -9.05 2.91
N SER A 140 -0.81 -9.95 2.23
CA SER A 140 -0.27 -10.81 1.17
C SER A 140 -0.28 -10.16 -0.22
N GLY A 141 -0.85 -8.97 -0.38
CA GLY A 141 -0.96 -8.29 -1.67
C GLY A 141 -2.03 -7.20 -1.69
N TYR A 142 -2.17 -6.57 -2.85
CA TYR A 142 -3.01 -5.39 -3.03
C TYR A 142 -3.39 -5.18 -4.50
N ILE A 143 -4.51 -4.51 -4.74
CA ILE A 143 -5.04 -4.21 -6.08
C ILE A 143 -5.38 -2.72 -6.17
N TYR A 144 -4.68 -1.99 -7.03
CA TYR A 144 -4.98 -0.59 -7.30
C TYR A 144 -6.19 -0.47 -8.24
N THR A 145 -7.13 0.41 -7.88
CA THR A 145 -8.49 0.47 -8.43
C THR A 145 -8.66 1.25 -9.72
N GLU A 146 -7.62 1.27 -10.54
CA GLU A 146 -7.78 0.84 -11.93
C GLU A 146 -6.48 1.02 -12.72
N LEU A 147 -6.30 0.17 -13.71
CA LEU A 147 -5.17 0.29 -14.62
C LEU A 147 -5.36 1.44 -15.62
N TYR A 148 -6.58 1.67 -16.11
CA TYR A 148 -6.89 2.66 -17.15
C TYR A 148 -8.04 3.54 -16.72
N ASP A 149 -8.02 4.80 -17.15
CA ASP A 149 -9.22 5.65 -17.09
C ASP A 149 -10.38 5.03 -17.88
N VAL A 150 -11.57 5.06 -17.28
CA VAL A 150 -12.82 4.61 -17.88
C VAL A 150 -13.82 5.77 -17.91
N GLU A 151 -14.11 6.27 -19.10
CA GLU A 151 -15.08 7.37 -19.31
C GLU A 151 -14.80 8.61 -18.42
N TYR A 152 -15.58 8.80 -17.36
CA TYR A 152 -15.47 9.91 -16.40
C TYR A 152 -14.70 9.55 -15.13
N GLU A 153 -14.35 8.26 -14.96
CA GLU A 153 -13.50 7.75 -13.89
C GLU A 153 -12.05 7.90 -14.36
N LEU A 154 -11.40 8.93 -13.82
CA LEU A 154 -10.02 9.30 -14.18
C LEU A 154 -9.03 8.82 -13.11
N GLY A 155 -9.33 7.72 -12.43
CA GLY A 155 -8.55 7.16 -11.32
C GLY A 155 -7.34 6.33 -11.76
N GLY A 156 -7.28 5.96 -13.04
CA GLY A 156 -6.31 5.01 -13.56
C GLY A 156 -4.86 5.45 -13.55
N LEU A 157 -3.96 4.48 -13.48
CA LEU A 157 -2.51 4.68 -13.64
C LEU A 157 -2.15 5.05 -15.09
N TYR A 158 -2.94 4.56 -16.05
CA TYR A 158 -2.84 4.89 -17.46
C TYR A 158 -4.09 5.67 -17.88
N ASN A 159 -3.93 6.54 -18.87
CA ASN A 159 -5.08 7.21 -19.47
C ASN A 159 -5.87 6.27 -20.40
N ALA A 160 -7.01 6.74 -20.90
CA ALA A 160 -7.89 5.98 -21.81
C ALA A 160 -7.21 5.51 -23.12
N TRP A 161 -6.07 6.10 -23.47
CA TRP A 161 -5.24 5.73 -24.63
C TRP A 161 -4.09 4.79 -24.28
N ARG A 162 -4.08 4.21 -23.08
CA ARG A 162 -3.06 3.30 -22.56
C ARG A 162 -1.67 3.95 -22.43
N GLN A 163 -1.62 5.24 -22.18
CA GLN A 163 -0.37 5.94 -21.87
C GLN A 163 -0.24 6.09 -20.36
N LEU A 164 0.92 5.72 -19.82
CA LEU A 164 1.21 5.85 -18.39
C LEU A 164 1.16 7.33 -18.01
N LYS A 165 0.43 7.65 -16.94
CA LYS A 165 0.32 9.01 -16.42
C LYS A 165 1.61 9.43 -15.70
N SER A 166 1.79 10.73 -15.50
CA SER A 166 2.99 11.25 -14.83
C SER A 166 2.88 11.07 -13.31
N LEU A 167 3.19 9.88 -12.82
CA LEU A 167 3.09 9.53 -11.39
C LEU A 167 4.25 10.11 -10.53
N GLY A 168 5.20 10.83 -11.14
CA GLY A 168 6.38 11.36 -10.45
C GLY A 168 7.50 10.34 -10.18
N TYR A 169 7.27 9.05 -10.43
CA TYR A 169 8.26 7.97 -10.36
C TYR A 169 7.81 6.75 -11.18
N ASP A 170 8.69 5.77 -11.36
CA ASP A 170 8.34 4.47 -11.95
C ASP A 170 7.85 3.51 -10.85
N PRO A 171 6.55 3.15 -10.81
CA PRO A 171 6.02 2.29 -9.76
C PRO A 171 6.64 0.89 -9.75
N ALA A 172 7.10 0.39 -10.89
CA ALA A 172 7.77 -0.91 -10.96
C ALA A 172 9.13 -0.92 -10.24
N GLN A 173 9.75 0.24 -10.05
CA GLN A 173 11.04 0.39 -9.36
C GLN A 173 10.91 0.78 -7.89
N VAL A 174 9.82 1.47 -7.52
CA VAL A 174 9.68 2.06 -6.17
C VAL A 174 8.78 1.22 -5.25
N ILE A 175 7.58 0.83 -5.70
CA ILE A 175 6.56 0.23 -4.81
C ILE A 175 6.07 -1.15 -5.25
N ASN A 176 6.19 -1.49 -6.53
CA ASN A 176 5.81 -2.80 -7.07
C ASN A 176 7.02 -3.68 -7.38
N ALA A 177 8.22 -3.25 -6.96
CA ALA A 177 9.42 -4.08 -7.02
C ALA A 177 9.33 -5.24 -6.01
N ASP A 178 10.11 -6.30 -6.24
CA ASP A 178 10.26 -7.39 -5.27
C ASP A 178 10.72 -6.86 -3.91
N THR A 179 11.60 -5.86 -3.92
CA THR A 179 12.15 -5.22 -2.72
C THR A 179 11.75 -3.76 -2.66
N VAL A 180 11.12 -3.36 -1.56
CA VAL A 180 10.63 -1.99 -1.34
C VAL A 180 11.22 -1.44 -0.04
N ILE A 181 11.80 -0.25 -0.12
CA ILE A 181 12.23 0.52 1.07
C ILE A 181 11.03 1.30 1.57
N ILE A 182 10.71 1.15 2.86
CA ILE A 182 9.54 1.77 3.50
C ILE A 182 10.05 2.71 4.59
N PHE A 183 9.74 4.00 4.46
CA PHE A 183 10.02 4.97 5.52
C PHE A 183 8.95 4.88 6.60
N ASP A 184 9.34 4.87 7.86
CA ASP A 184 8.41 4.87 9.00
C ASP A 184 8.05 6.30 9.39
N LEU A 185 7.24 6.94 8.53
CA LEU A 185 6.68 8.27 8.77
C LEU A 185 5.34 8.39 8.05
N VAL A 186 4.51 9.35 8.50
CA VAL A 186 3.32 9.78 7.78
C VAL A 186 3.69 11.02 6.97
N PRO A 187 3.45 11.04 5.65
CA PRO A 187 3.93 12.13 4.82
C PRO A 187 3.10 13.40 5.07
N TYR A 188 3.75 14.56 5.02
CA TYR A 188 3.13 15.82 5.41
C TYR A 188 2.02 16.28 4.45
N SER A 189 2.34 16.43 3.17
CA SER A 189 1.36 16.83 2.13
C SER A 189 1.88 16.49 0.74
N PHE A 190 1.02 16.56 -0.28
CA PHE A 190 1.43 16.30 -1.65
C PHE A 190 2.68 17.10 -2.05
N GLY A 191 3.73 16.37 -2.46
CA GLY A 191 5.03 16.93 -2.84
C GLY A 191 5.98 17.25 -1.68
N LEU A 192 5.56 17.07 -0.43
CA LEU A 192 6.38 17.26 0.76
C LEU A 192 6.15 16.12 1.76
N ASP A 193 7.13 15.24 1.88
CA ASP A 193 7.03 14.06 2.73
C ASP A 193 7.37 14.39 4.19
N TYR A 194 8.36 15.26 4.44
CA TYR A 194 8.81 15.53 5.80
C TYR A 194 9.28 16.96 6.02
N ILE A 195 8.90 17.55 7.16
CA ILE A 195 9.37 18.85 7.61
C ILE A 195 10.59 18.70 8.52
N VAL A 196 11.69 19.33 8.11
CA VAL A 196 12.94 19.37 8.86
C VAL A 196 12.87 20.46 9.93
N GLU A 197 12.75 20.03 11.18
CA GLU A 197 12.78 20.93 12.35
C GLU A 197 14.19 21.12 12.92
N GLN A 198 15.05 20.12 12.75
CA GLN A 198 16.40 20.08 13.30
C GLN A 198 17.43 19.84 12.20
N ALA A 199 18.67 20.32 12.40
CA ALA A 199 19.74 20.16 11.41
C ALA A 199 20.18 18.69 11.26
N GLU A 200 20.09 17.90 12.32
CA GLU A 200 20.33 16.46 12.31
C GLU A 200 19.00 15.71 12.21
N LEU A 201 18.93 14.82 11.23
CA LEU A 201 17.73 14.09 10.86
C LEU A 201 17.92 12.60 11.10
N THR A 202 16.87 11.99 11.61
CA THR A 202 16.79 10.58 11.96
C THR A 202 15.48 10.06 11.39
N ILE A 203 15.54 9.34 10.28
CA ILE A 203 14.35 8.77 9.63
C ILE A 203 14.38 7.25 9.79
N PRO A 204 13.42 6.66 10.53
CA PRO A 204 13.34 5.22 10.61
C PRO A 204 12.84 4.64 9.29
N TYR A 205 13.32 3.45 8.95
CA TYR A 205 12.96 2.73 7.74
C TYR A 205 13.00 1.22 7.96
N GLN A 206 12.33 0.50 7.07
CA GLN A 206 12.40 -0.95 6.96
C GLN A 206 12.42 -1.33 5.48
N ILE A 207 12.71 -2.60 5.18
CA ILE A 207 12.70 -3.12 3.82
C ILE A 207 11.74 -4.31 3.76
N SER A 208 10.81 -4.26 2.82
CA SER A 208 9.86 -5.34 2.50
C SER A 208 10.36 -6.08 1.26
N HIS A 209 10.92 -7.27 1.45
CA HIS A 209 11.47 -8.10 0.40
C HIS A 209 10.60 -9.35 0.16
N GLN A 210 9.96 -9.39 -1.00
CA GLN A 210 9.08 -10.49 -1.45
C GLN A 210 9.73 -11.32 -2.57
N GLY A 211 11.05 -11.18 -2.74
CA GLY A 211 11.84 -12.00 -3.65
C GLY A 211 12.20 -13.36 -3.05
N SER A 212 12.56 -14.31 -3.92
CA SER A 212 12.92 -15.68 -3.53
C SER A 212 14.41 -15.87 -3.21
N GLN A 213 15.22 -14.82 -3.35
CA GLN A 213 16.68 -14.87 -3.20
C GLN A 213 17.13 -13.88 -2.14
N SER A 214 18.04 -14.30 -1.26
CA SER A 214 18.66 -13.39 -0.30
C SER A 214 19.39 -12.26 -1.01
N ILE A 215 19.31 -11.05 -0.46
CA ILE A 215 20.09 -9.90 -0.92
C ILE A 215 21.21 -9.65 0.07
N HIS A 216 22.44 -9.79 -0.42
CA HIS A 216 23.65 -9.34 0.26
C HIS A 216 24.13 -8.08 -0.45
N GLY A 217 24.13 -6.95 0.26
CA GLY A 217 24.22 -5.67 -0.43
C GLY A 217 24.54 -4.47 0.45
N GLN A 218 24.38 -3.29 -0.13
CA GLN A 218 24.59 -2.02 0.53
C GLN A 218 23.44 -1.06 0.26
N LEU A 219 22.90 -0.48 1.32
CA LEU A 219 22.03 0.68 1.24
C LEU A 219 22.90 1.92 1.04
N ARG A 220 22.60 2.68 0.00
CA ARG A 220 23.21 3.97 -0.33
C ARG A 220 22.16 5.05 -0.25
N TYR A 221 22.49 6.19 0.37
CA TYR A 221 21.61 7.36 0.35
C TYR A 221 22.38 8.66 0.16
N TRP A 222 21.79 9.61 -0.57
CA TRP A 222 22.39 10.88 -0.96
C TRP A 222 21.34 11.95 -1.26
N TRP A 223 21.73 13.22 -1.24
CA TRP A 223 20.88 14.34 -1.64
C TRP A 223 20.98 14.57 -3.15
N GLU A 224 19.88 14.92 -3.81
CA GLU A 224 19.84 15.10 -5.28
C GLU A 224 20.96 15.99 -5.82
N ASP A 225 21.24 17.12 -5.15
CA ASP A 225 22.30 18.06 -5.55
C ASP A 225 23.71 17.69 -5.04
N ASP A 226 23.84 16.66 -4.20
CA ASP A 226 25.13 16.20 -3.66
C ASP A 226 25.20 14.66 -3.58
N SER A 227 25.50 14.05 -4.74
CA SER A 227 25.74 12.61 -4.83
C SER A 227 27.12 12.17 -4.31
N SER A 228 28.02 13.12 -3.99
CA SER A 228 29.37 12.85 -3.51
C SER A 228 29.43 12.53 -2.02
N GLY A 229 28.46 13.03 -1.24
CA GLY A 229 28.24 12.73 0.17
C GLY A 229 27.46 11.44 0.45
N ALA A 230 27.47 10.47 -0.47
CA ALA A 230 26.68 9.26 -0.31
C ALA A 230 27.14 8.42 0.89
N HIS A 231 26.21 8.14 1.80
CA HIS A 231 26.43 7.22 2.90
C HIS A 231 26.16 5.79 2.46
N GLN A 232 26.84 4.82 3.08
CA GLN A 232 26.68 3.40 2.79
C GLN A 232 26.51 2.59 4.07
N GLN A 233 25.58 1.65 4.06
CA GLN A 233 25.34 0.70 5.14
C GLN A 233 25.19 -0.70 4.54
N ALA A 234 25.98 -1.67 5.02
CA ALA A 234 25.84 -3.06 4.60
C ALA A 234 24.53 -3.66 5.15
N LEU A 235 23.87 -4.48 4.34
CA LEU A 235 22.62 -5.14 4.69
C LEU A 235 22.59 -6.56 4.12
N ASP A 236 22.06 -7.48 4.93
CA ASP A 236 21.69 -8.82 4.53
C ASP A 236 20.17 -8.96 4.71
N ILE A 237 19.46 -9.38 3.67
CA ILE A 237 18.00 -9.49 3.64
C ILE A 237 17.63 -10.89 3.18
N ASP A 238 16.89 -11.60 4.01
CA ASP A 238 16.39 -12.93 3.69
C ASP A 238 15.18 -12.89 2.73
N PRO A 239 14.92 -13.96 1.95
CA PRO A 239 13.72 -14.08 1.12
C PRO A 239 12.44 -13.90 1.94
N TYR A 240 11.42 -13.29 1.33
CA TYR A 240 10.07 -13.16 1.90
C TYR A 240 10.03 -12.60 3.33
N THR A 241 10.83 -11.57 3.61
CA THR A 241 10.90 -10.94 4.93
C THR A 241 10.60 -9.45 4.87
N ILE A 242 10.13 -8.93 6.00
CA ILE A 242 10.23 -7.51 6.33
C ILE A 242 11.35 -7.38 7.36
N THR A 243 12.30 -6.47 7.13
CA THR A 243 13.42 -6.26 8.07
C THR A 243 12.91 -5.61 9.36
N ALA A 244 13.63 -5.82 10.46
CA ALA A 244 13.46 -4.97 11.64
C ALA A 244 13.66 -3.48 11.29
N LEU A 245 13.07 -2.61 12.10
CA LEU A 245 13.20 -1.16 11.94
C LEU A 245 14.66 -0.73 12.12
N GLN A 246 15.15 0.04 11.16
CA GLN A 246 16.48 0.64 11.13
C GLN A 246 16.36 2.16 10.95
N THR A 247 17.48 2.87 10.93
CA THR A 247 17.45 4.34 10.95
C THR A 247 18.47 4.93 9.99
N LEU A 248 18.03 5.89 9.18
CA LEU A 248 18.88 6.75 8.38
C LEU A 248 19.27 7.98 9.20
N HIS A 249 20.56 8.29 9.21
CA HIS A 249 21.09 9.49 9.84
C HIS A 249 21.73 10.39 8.79
N PHE A 250 21.29 11.64 8.74
CA PHE A 250 21.79 12.63 7.79
C PHE A 250 21.54 14.06 8.27
N LYS A 251 22.06 15.04 7.53
CA LYS A 251 21.78 16.46 7.75
C LYS A 251 21.12 17.02 6.50
N LEU A 252 20.15 17.91 6.68
CA LEU A 252 19.68 18.72 5.56
C LEU A 252 20.85 19.61 5.10
N PRO A 253 21.19 19.67 3.81
CA PRO A 253 22.29 20.50 3.33
C PRO A 253 22.01 21.96 3.72
N SER A 254 22.94 22.60 4.43
CA SER A 254 22.70 23.90 5.08
C SER A 254 22.35 25.06 4.13
N ALA A 255 22.58 24.90 2.83
CA ALA A 255 22.22 25.86 1.79
C ALA A 255 20.83 25.60 1.17
N GLN A 256 20.23 24.46 1.46
CA GLN A 256 18.95 24.05 0.89
C GLN A 256 17.84 24.26 1.90
N ALA A 257 16.75 24.81 1.40
CA ALA A 257 15.54 25.00 2.17
C ALA A 257 14.46 23.97 1.79
N ARG A 258 14.62 23.30 0.62
CA ARG A 258 13.98 22.06 0.20
C ARG A 258 15.01 21.16 -0.50
N GLY A 259 14.87 19.84 -0.38
CA GLY A 259 15.72 18.87 -1.04
C GLY A 259 15.08 17.49 -1.13
N ARG A 260 15.56 16.67 -2.08
CA ARG A 260 15.18 15.27 -2.23
C ARG A 260 16.32 14.37 -1.75
N LEU A 261 16.01 13.50 -0.79
CA LEU A 261 16.90 12.43 -0.37
C LEU A 261 16.58 11.18 -1.19
N HIS A 262 17.58 10.63 -1.88
CA HIS A 262 17.49 9.36 -2.57
C HIS A 262 18.04 8.25 -1.68
N VAL A 263 17.41 7.09 -1.73
CA VAL A 263 17.82 5.88 -1.02
C VAL A 263 17.75 4.70 -1.98
N GLN A 264 18.83 3.92 -2.06
CA GLN A 264 18.99 2.84 -3.01
C GLN A 264 19.61 1.62 -2.33
N LEU A 265 19.07 0.44 -2.57
CA LEU A 265 19.71 -0.82 -2.19
C LEU A 265 20.40 -1.42 -3.41
N LEU A 266 21.69 -1.69 -3.28
CA LEU A 266 22.50 -2.37 -4.29
C LEU A 266 22.87 -3.77 -3.83
N ASP A 267 22.78 -4.79 -4.70
CA ASP A 267 23.36 -6.10 -4.42
C ASP A 267 24.90 -6.08 -4.50
N GLN A 268 25.54 -7.19 -4.13
CA GLN A 268 26.99 -7.40 -4.23
C GLN A 268 27.58 -7.25 -5.66
N HIS A 269 26.75 -7.27 -6.70
CA HIS A 269 27.15 -7.05 -8.09
C HIS A 269 26.90 -5.61 -8.56
N GLY A 270 26.35 -4.75 -7.70
CA GLY A 270 26.01 -3.37 -8.01
C GLY A 270 24.67 -3.18 -8.73
N HIS A 271 23.81 -4.20 -8.78
CA HIS A 271 22.45 -4.06 -9.31
C HIS A 271 21.53 -3.38 -8.29
N CYS A 272 20.68 -2.47 -8.78
CA CYS A 272 19.67 -1.83 -7.95
C CYS A 272 18.51 -2.79 -7.64
N CYS A 273 18.41 -3.22 -6.38
CA CYS A 273 17.33 -4.09 -5.90
C CYS A 273 16.11 -3.29 -5.42
N ALA A 274 16.31 -2.09 -4.90
CA ALA A 274 15.24 -1.21 -4.44
C ALA A 274 15.66 0.25 -4.56
N TYR A 275 14.71 1.13 -4.81
CA TYR A 275 14.91 2.57 -4.81
C TYR A 275 13.72 3.29 -4.17
N ALA A 276 14.00 4.30 -3.34
CA ALA A 276 13.01 5.16 -2.73
C ALA A 276 13.58 6.57 -2.58
N PHE A 277 12.70 7.52 -2.26
CA PHE A 277 13.09 8.91 -2.04
C PHE A 277 12.18 9.61 -1.04
N LEU A 278 12.67 10.68 -0.44
CA LEU A 278 11.91 11.59 0.43
C LEU A 278 12.07 13.02 -0.06
N ASP A 279 10.94 13.69 -0.27
CA ASP A 279 10.91 15.13 -0.48
C ASP A 279 10.81 15.86 0.86
N MET A 280 11.79 16.69 1.19
CA MET A 280 11.93 17.29 2.52
C MET A 280 12.12 18.80 2.40
N ALA A 281 11.56 19.56 3.36
CA ALA A 281 11.73 21.00 3.43
C ALA A 281 11.93 21.47 4.87
N SER A 282 12.64 22.57 5.05
CA SER A 282 12.79 23.20 6.37
C SER A 282 11.46 23.78 6.86
N ALA A 283 11.24 23.78 8.17
CA ALA A 283 10.03 24.34 8.78
C ALA A 283 9.76 25.82 8.42
N ARG A 284 10.77 26.57 7.98
CA ARG A 284 10.63 27.97 7.56
C ARG A 284 9.97 28.16 6.19
N GLU A 285 9.90 27.10 5.39
CA GLU A 285 9.37 27.13 4.02
C GLU A 285 8.11 26.29 3.82
N ALA A 286 7.71 25.50 4.82
CA ALA A 286 6.52 24.65 4.76
C ALA A 286 5.20 25.41 5.08
N SER A 287 5.28 26.73 5.28
CA SER A 287 4.19 27.64 5.66
C SER A 287 3.66 28.48 4.51
#